data_AF-M4VBW8-F1
#
_entry.id   AF-M4VBW8-F1
#
_cell.length_a   1.000
_cell.length_b   1.000
_cell.length_c   1.000
_cell.angle_alpha   90.00
_cell.angle_beta   90.00
_cell.angle_gamma   90.00
#
_symmetry.space_group_name_H-M   'P 1'
#
loop_
_entity.id
_entity.type
_entity.pdbx_description
1 polymer ?
#
loop_
_entity_poly.entity_id
_entity_poly.type
_entity_poly.pdbx_seq_one_letter_code
_entity_poly.pdbx_strand_id
1 'polypeptide(L)'
;MLIAWITPVVGDEAYYYIWSIHPQLSYFDHPPMVGWWIYLGHLFFPAGHPLSLRVMFILGGFLTSLVWIKILLEEKATYRTILIFLLFAFLNPLLGAGSVLATPDVPLVLFWSLSFWAFLNVLRTKELKWYGLLGLFLGLGFCSKYHIVLFVISGLITLAFGKRYLRLRPLGIIFTLVIGALCSLPVVIWNAQNEWASFVFQINHGFGQDPFTWDWPLAYVGTQILLLNPFVFFTLFKKSQDGTGPIFADRIFTWSQLAFFFSSSLKSVVEANWPISSHLHATRHFAETSSQKLVRYSIVYWIGIYILLAAFFMSPQSAHVRRNLVNSAQIADLLPVVEKYQPLYGPSYQMSSLLTWKTQKLVPKLNELSRHDFYDSLPESKPTARSFYVLKYNNSWWPAQYESYKKIHLESFDKLGIDLYQLSHE
;
A
#
# COMPACT_ATOMS: atom_id res chain seq x y z
N MET A 1 9.20 -12.38 -10.72
CA MET A 1 10.43 -12.94 -10.10
C MET A 1 11.69 -12.24 -10.58
N LEU A 2 12.05 -12.25 -11.87
CA LEU A 2 13.29 -11.58 -12.34
C LEU A 2 13.35 -10.09 -11.97
N ILE A 3 12.29 -9.32 -12.27
CA ILE A 3 12.19 -7.90 -11.89
C ILE A 3 12.39 -7.74 -10.38
N ALA A 4 11.72 -8.56 -9.57
CA ALA A 4 11.80 -8.52 -8.11
C ALA A 4 13.22 -8.81 -7.56
N TRP A 5 14.04 -9.55 -8.31
CA TRP A 5 15.40 -9.85 -7.92
C TRP A 5 16.35 -8.70 -8.26
N ILE A 6 16.22 -8.12 -9.46
CA ILE A 6 17.16 -7.11 -9.96
C ILE A 6 16.84 -5.69 -9.47
N THR A 7 15.60 -5.40 -9.08
CA THR A 7 15.24 -4.06 -8.61
C THR A 7 15.80 -3.81 -7.21
N PRO A 8 16.52 -2.69 -6.99
CA PRO A 8 16.97 -2.30 -5.65
C PRO A 8 15.80 -2.22 -4.66
N VAL A 9 16.11 -2.49 -3.39
CA VAL A 9 15.14 -2.34 -2.29
C VAL A 9 14.96 -0.85 -2.03
N VAL A 10 13.72 -0.38 -2.00
CA VAL A 10 13.41 1.02 -1.71
C VAL A 10 13.18 1.24 -0.21
N GLY A 11 13.23 2.51 0.24
CA GLY A 11 13.10 2.88 1.65
C GLY A 11 11.92 2.23 2.38
N ASP A 12 10.72 2.24 1.79
CA ASP A 12 9.53 1.68 2.44
C ASP A 12 9.58 0.15 2.56
N GLU A 13 10.11 -0.57 1.57
CA GLU A 13 10.28 -2.02 1.66
C GLU A 13 11.29 -2.40 2.74
N ALA A 14 12.37 -1.63 2.85
CA ALA A 14 13.33 -1.81 3.93
C ALA A 14 12.70 -1.50 5.29
N TYR A 15 11.81 -0.51 5.37
CA TYR A 15 11.08 -0.21 6.60
C TYR A 15 10.15 -1.34 7.03
N TYR A 16 9.40 -1.92 6.10
CA TYR A 16 8.58 -3.10 6.39
C TYR A 16 9.42 -4.35 6.68
N TYR A 17 10.67 -4.43 6.23
CA TYR A 17 11.61 -5.45 6.69
C TYR A 17 11.90 -5.32 8.19
N ILE A 18 12.01 -4.11 8.73
CA ILE A 18 12.18 -3.91 10.19
C ILE A 18 10.98 -4.49 10.95
N TRP A 19 9.76 -4.33 10.41
CA TRP A 19 8.55 -4.93 10.99
C TRP A 19 8.56 -6.45 10.94
N SER A 20 9.22 -7.07 9.96
CA SER A 20 9.32 -8.53 9.89
C SER A 20 10.30 -9.11 10.91
N ILE A 21 11.33 -8.35 11.29
CA ILE A 21 12.28 -8.75 12.35
C ILE A 21 11.84 -8.30 13.76
N HIS A 22 10.87 -7.38 13.85
CA HIS A 22 10.17 -7.03 15.09
C HIS A 22 8.64 -7.22 14.97
N PRO A 23 8.13 -8.46 14.84
CA PRO A 23 6.71 -8.70 14.62
C PRO A 23 5.83 -8.17 15.77
N GLN A 24 4.87 -7.31 15.43
CA GLN A 24 3.83 -6.82 16.32
C GLN A 24 2.43 -7.16 15.81
N LEU A 25 1.43 -6.95 16.67
CA LEU A 25 0.01 -7.13 16.35
C LEU A 25 -0.53 -6.06 15.38
N SER A 26 0.11 -4.88 15.34
CA SER A 26 -0.07 -3.80 14.35
C SER A 26 1.12 -2.84 14.49
N TYR A 27 1.17 -1.79 13.67
CA TYR A 27 2.17 -0.73 13.75
C TYR A 27 1.50 0.64 13.69
N PHE A 28 2.26 1.68 14.04
CA PHE A 28 1.78 3.06 14.00
C PHE A 28 1.28 3.45 12.59
N ASP A 29 2.12 3.28 11.57
CA ASP A 29 1.76 3.69 10.20
C ASP A 29 0.65 2.81 9.60
N HIS A 30 0.75 1.48 9.70
CA HIS A 30 -0.17 0.56 9.02
C HIS A 30 -0.44 -0.73 9.80
N PRO A 31 -1.52 -1.46 9.45
CA PRO A 31 -1.76 -2.83 9.90
C PRO A 31 -0.61 -3.79 9.57
N PRO A 32 -0.54 -4.96 10.24
CA PRO A 32 0.69 -5.75 10.29
C PRO A 32 0.97 -6.65 9.08
N MET A 33 0.00 -6.87 8.18
CA MET A 33 0.10 -7.93 7.16
C MET A 33 1.33 -7.78 6.26
N VAL A 34 1.75 -6.55 5.96
CA VAL A 34 2.95 -6.31 5.14
C VAL A 34 4.21 -6.87 5.83
N GLY A 35 4.40 -6.62 7.13
CA GLY A 35 5.51 -7.16 7.90
C GLY A 35 5.39 -8.67 8.10
N TRP A 36 4.17 -9.18 8.35
CA TRP A 36 3.93 -10.62 8.47
C TRP A 36 4.20 -11.39 7.16
N TRP A 37 3.84 -10.83 6.01
CA TRP A 37 4.14 -11.42 4.71
C TRP A 37 5.64 -11.45 4.43
N ILE A 38 6.37 -10.39 4.78
CA ILE A 38 7.84 -10.41 4.69
C ILE A 38 8.43 -11.47 5.62
N TYR A 39 7.92 -11.58 6.86
CA TYR A 39 8.36 -12.60 7.82
C TYR A 39 8.18 -14.02 7.26
N LEU A 40 7.02 -14.30 6.64
CA LEU A 40 6.79 -15.57 5.94
C LEU A 40 7.71 -15.76 4.73
N GLY A 41 8.09 -14.68 4.07
CA GLY A 41 9.05 -14.71 2.96
C GLY A 41 10.44 -15.20 3.37
N HIS A 42 10.84 -15.00 4.62
CA HIS A 42 12.09 -15.53 5.18
C HIS A 42 12.13 -17.07 5.25
N LEU A 43 10.98 -17.75 5.14
CA LEU A 43 10.91 -19.21 5.06
C LEU A 43 11.39 -19.76 3.70
N PHE A 44 11.34 -18.94 2.65
CA PHE A 44 11.69 -19.34 1.28
C PHE A 44 13.08 -18.86 0.85
N PHE A 45 13.52 -17.72 1.40
CA PHE A 45 14.81 -17.10 1.07
C PHE A 45 15.45 -16.52 2.34
N PRO A 46 16.79 -16.50 2.46
CA PRO A 46 17.47 -15.90 3.61
C PRO A 46 17.07 -14.44 3.86
N ALA A 47 17.06 -14.02 5.13
CA ALA A 47 16.95 -12.62 5.50
C ALA A 47 18.07 -11.79 4.83
N GLY A 48 17.76 -10.59 4.36
CA GLY A 48 18.68 -9.76 3.56
C GLY A 48 18.69 -10.04 2.05
N HIS A 49 17.95 -11.05 1.57
CA HIS A 49 17.79 -11.31 0.13
C HIS A 49 16.56 -10.59 -0.45
N PRO A 50 16.61 -9.83 -1.58
CA PRO A 50 15.45 -9.08 -2.09
C PRO A 50 14.19 -9.91 -2.35
N LEU A 51 14.34 -11.18 -2.74
CA LEU A 51 13.19 -12.09 -2.91
C LEU A 51 12.53 -12.50 -1.59
N SER A 52 13.25 -12.49 -0.46
CA SER A 52 12.64 -12.77 0.85
C SER A 52 11.63 -11.68 1.23
N LEU A 53 11.85 -10.43 0.79
CA LEU A 53 10.89 -9.34 0.95
C LEU A 53 9.66 -9.49 0.05
N ARG A 54 9.84 -9.97 -1.19
CA ARG A 54 8.84 -9.80 -2.26
C ARG A 54 8.09 -11.08 -2.63
N VAL A 55 8.56 -12.27 -2.25
CA VAL A 55 7.98 -13.55 -2.69
C VAL A 55 6.49 -13.66 -2.35
N MET A 56 6.09 -13.33 -1.13
CA MET A 56 4.69 -13.40 -0.71
C MET A 56 3.80 -12.40 -1.44
N PHE A 57 4.34 -11.24 -1.82
CA PHE A 57 3.63 -10.21 -2.59
C PHE A 57 3.39 -10.66 -4.04
N ILE A 58 4.41 -11.25 -4.66
CA ILE A 58 4.29 -11.82 -6.00
C ILE A 58 3.27 -12.97 -6.01
N LEU A 59 3.30 -13.84 -4.99
CA LEU A 59 2.28 -14.87 -4.81
C LEU A 59 0.89 -14.26 -4.59
N GLY A 60 0.78 -13.20 -3.80
CA GLY A 60 -0.48 -12.49 -3.58
C GLY A 60 -1.07 -11.87 -4.85
N GLY A 61 -0.24 -11.24 -5.68
CA GLY A 61 -0.63 -10.72 -7.00
C GLY A 61 -1.05 -11.83 -7.98
N PHE A 62 -0.34 -12.95 -7.96
CA PHE A 62 -0.71 -14.13 -8.75
C PHE A 62 -2.05 -14.73 -8.30
N LEU A 63 -2.23 -14.93 -6.99
CA LEU A 63 -3.47 -15.43 -6.41
C LEU A 63 -4.65 -14.48 -6.68
N THR A 64 -4.41 -13.16 -6.63
CA THR A 64 -5.42 -12.15 -7.02
C THR A 64 -5.90 -12.39 -8.44
N SER A 65 -4.98 -12.60 -9.38
CA SER A 65 -5.31 -12.90 -10.78
C SER A 65 -6.15 -14.18 -10.90
N LEU A 66 -5.78 -15.25 -10.17
CA LEU A 66 -6.55 -16.50 -10.16
C LEU A 66 -7.96 -16.33 -9.59
N VAL A 67 -8.11 -15.55 -8.51
CA VAL A 67 -9.42 -15.25 -7.91
C VAL A 67 -10.30 -14.52 -8.92
N TRP A 68 -9.78 -13.52 -9.63
CA TRP A 68 -10.57 -12.81 -10.64
C TRP A 68 -10.90 -13.66 -11.86
N ILE A 69 -9.99 -14.51 -12.33
CA ILE A 69 -10.29 -15.51 -13.36
C ILE A 69 -11.46 -16.39 -12.90
N LYS A 70 -11.41 -16.86 -11.64
CA LYS A 70 -12.49 -17.69 -11.07
C LYS A 70 -13.82 -16.93 -11.00
N ILE A 71 -13.83 -15.68 -10.53
CA ILE A 71 -15.03 -14.83 -10.51
C ILE A 71 -15.61 -14.69 -11.92
N LEU A 72 -14.76 -14.39 -12.91
CA LEU A 72 -15.19 -14.20 -14.29
C LEU A 72 -15.77 -15.49 -14.89
N LEU A 73 -15.14 -16.64 -14.64
CA LEU A 73 -15.65 -17.95 -15.10
C LEU A 73 -16.99 -18.31 -14.45
N GLU A 74 -17.14 -18.10 -13.14
CA GLU A 74 -18.40 -18.35 -12.43
C GLU A 74 -19.54 -17.45 -12.92
N GLU A 75 -19.21 -16.23 -13.36
CA GLU A 75 -20.15 -15.28 -13.95
C GLU A 75 -20.31 -15.46 -15.47
N LYS A 76 -19.80 -16.59 -16.01
CA LYS A 76 -19.91 -16.99 -17.42
C LYS A 76 -19.35 -15.96 -18.41
N ALA A 77 -18.34 -15.21 -17.98
CA ALA A 77 -17.63 -14.27 -18.84
C ALA A 77 -17.01 -14.99 -20.03
N THR A 78 -17.01 -14.32 -21.18
CA THR A 78 -16.37 -14.88 -22.38
C THR A 78 -14.85 -14.95 -22.22
N TYR A 79 -14.18 -15.84 -22.96
CA TYR A 79 -12.71 -15.88 -23.01
C TYR A 79 -12.11 -14.51 -23.37
N ARG A 80 -12.77 -13.79 -24.28
CA ARG A 80 -12.39 -12.43 -24.66
C ARG A 80 -12.47 -11.46 -23.48
N THR A 81 -13.53 -11.49 -22.67
CA THR A 81 -13.65 -10.66 -21.47
C THR A 81 -12.51 -10.96 -20.50
N ILE A 82 -12.21 -12.25 -20.25
CA ILE A 82 -11.14 -12.66 -19.34
C ILE A 82 -9.78 -12.13 -19.81
N LEU A 83 -9.48 -12.27 -21.11
CA LEU A 83 -8.25 -11.74 -21.69
C LEU A 83 -8.14 -10.22 -21.56
N ILE A 84 -9.21 -9.48 -21.84
CA ILE A 84 -9.23 -8.02 -21.69
C ILE A 84 -9.00 -7.65 -20.22
N PHE A 85 -9.70 -8.29 -19.29
CA PHE A 85 -9.52 -8.03 -17.86
C PHE A 85 -8.06 -8.23 -17.43
N LEU A 86 -7.47 -9.39 -17.75
CA LEU A 86 -6.09 -9.70 -17.36
C LEU A 86 -5.10 -8.73 -18.00
N LEU A 87 -5.25 -8.43 -19.29
CA LEU A 87 -4.39 -7.48 -19.99
C LEU A 87 -4.39 -6.11 -19.30
N PHE A 88 -5.57 -5.57 -18.99
CA PHE A 88 -5.68 -4.24 -18.39
C PHE A 88 -5.30 -4.22 -16.90
N ALA A 89 -5.51 -5.32 -16.18
CA ALA A 89 -5.00 -5.46 -14.81
C ALA A 89 -3.46 -5.44 -14.79
N PHE A 90 -2.79 -6.15 -15.72
CA PHE A 90 -1.32 -6.16 -15.79
C PHE A 90 -0.71 -4.89 -16.39
N LEU A 91 -1.41 -4.22 -17.32
CA LEU A 91 -1.00 -2.92 -17.86
C LEU A 91 -1.26 -1.76 -16.89
N ASN A 92 -2.04 -1.98 -15.83
CA ASN A 92 -2.16 -0.97 -14.78
C ASN A 92 -0.85 -0.96 -13.96
N PRO A 93 -0.13 0.16 -13.84
CA PRO A 93 1.16 0.19 -13.15
C PRO A 93 1.06 -0.19 -11.67
N LEU A 94 -0.07 0.09 -11.01
CA LEU A 94 -0.28 -0.25 -9.59
C LEU A 94 -0.58 -1.74 -9.39
N LEU A 95 -1.44 -2.33 -10.22
CA LEU A 95 -1.84 -3.74 -10.11
C LEU A 95 -0.81 -4.70 -10.73
N GLY A 96 -0.19 -4.31 -11.84
CA GLY A 96 0.85 -5.05 -12.54
C GLY A 96 2.19 -4.93 -11.82
N ALA A 97 3.00 -3.93 -12.21
CA ALA A 97 4.34 -3.73 -11.67
C ALA A 97 4.35 -3.52 -10.14
N GLY A 98 3.36 -2.79 -9.60
CA GLY A 98 3.23 -2.54 -8.17
C GLY A 98 3.00 -3.81 -7.32
N SER A 99 2.46 -4.89 -7.90
CA SER A 99 2.29 -6.17 -7.19
C SER A 99 3.60 -6.88 -6.82
N VAL A 100 4.73 -6.42 -7.37
CA VAL A 100 6.06 -6.94 -7.07
C VAL A 100 6.65 -6.32 -5.79
N LEU A 101 6.25 -5.10 -5.44
CA LEU A 101 6.80 -4.36 -4.31
C LEU A 101 6.14 -4.79 -3.01
N ALA A 102 6.92 -4.86 -1.93
CA ALA A 102 6.42 -5.17 -0.60
C ALA A 102 5.65 -3.97 -0.01
N THR A 103 4.36 -3.86 -0.34
CA THR A 103 3.48 -2.77 0.08
C THR A 103 2.20 -3.32 0.72
N PRO A 104 1.53 -2.57 1.61
CA PRO A 104 0.26 -2.99 2.21
C PRO A 104 -0.88 -3.14 1.18
N ASP A 105 -0.74 -2.57 -0.03
CA ASP A 105 -1.77 -2.61 -1.06
C ASP A 105 -1.95 -4.00 -1.67
N VAL A 106 -0.87 -4.77 -1.84
CA VAL A 106 -0.95 -6.12 -2.43
C VAL A 106 -1.80 -7.08 -1.58
N PRO A 107 -1.57 -7.24 -0.26
CA PRO A 107 -2.44 -8.06 0.56
C PRO A 107 -3.86 -7.49 0.65
N LEU A 108 -4.04 -6.16 0.71
CA LEU A 108 -5.37 -5.54 0.65
C LEU A 108 -6.11 -5.98 -0.61
N VAL A 109 -5.49 -5.86 -1.78
CA VAL A 109 -6.08 -6.19 -3.07
C VAL A 109 -6.47 -7.67 -3.16
N LEU A 110 -5.62 -8.57 -2.65
CA LEU A 110 -5.94 -10.00 -2.57
C LEU A 110 -7.16 -10.25 -1.68
N PHE A 111 -7.16 -9.75 -0.45
CA PHE A 111 -8.24 -9.99 0.50
C PHE A 111 -9.53 -9.27 0.11
N TRP A 112 -9.45 -8.12 -0.55
CA TRP A 112 -10.59 -7.46 -1.19
C TRP A 112 -11.20 -8.35 -2.28
N SER A 113 -10.37 -8.93 -3.15
CA SER A 113 -10.81 -9.80 -4.25
C SER A 113 -11.45 -11.09 -3.73
N LEU A 114 -10.86 -11.70 -2.70
CA LEU A 114 -11.42 -12.87 -2.01
C LEU A 114 -12.73 -12.53 -1.30
N SER A 115 -12.81 -11.35 -0.64
CA SER A 115 -14.04 -10.85 -0.05
C SER A 115 -15.12 -10.64 -1.11
N PHE A 116 -14.78 -10.11 -2.28
CA PHE A 116 -15.74 -9.92 -3.37
C PHE A 116 -16.25 -11.26 -3.92
N TRP A 117 -15.37 -12.22 -4.12
CA TRP A 117 -15.75 -13.58 -4.52
C TRP A 117 -16.68 -14.24 -3.50
N ALA A 118 -16.37 -14.13 -2.20
CA ALA A 118 -17.22 -14.64 -1.12
C ALA A 118 -18.57 -13.90 -1.07
N PHE A 119 -18.57 -12.57 -1.25
CA PHE A 119 -19.77 -11.74 -1.30
C PHE A 119 -20.71 -12.14 -2.44
N LEU A 120 -20.20 -12.37 -3.65
CA LEU A 120 -21.00 -12.88 -4.77
C LEU A 120 -21.62 -14.25 -4.46
N ASN A 121 -20.85 -15.14 -3.82
CA ASN A 121 -21.36 -16.45 -3.42
C ASN A 121 -22.38 -16.40 -2.27
N VAL A 122 -22.23 -15.49 -1.31
CA VAL A 122 -23.25 -15.19 -0.29
C VAL A 122 -24.58 -14.82 -0.96
N LEU A 123 -24.54 -13.97 -1.99
CA LEU A 123 -25.73 -13.55 -2.73
C LEU A 123 -26.34 -14.68 -3.57
N ARG A 124 -25.53 -15.65 -4.02
CA ARG A 124 -25.94 -16.76 -4.88
C ARG A 124 -26.51 -17.94 -4.10
N THR A 125 -25.78 -18.44 -3.10
CA THR A 125 -26.07 -19.72 -2.44
C THR A 125 -26.68 -19.56 -1.04
N LYS A 126 -26.38 -18.44 -0.36
CA LYS A 126 -26.78 -18.18 1.04
C LYS A 126 -26.24 -19.20 2.06
N GLU A 127 -25.24 -20.00 1.71
CA GLU A 127 -24.62 -20.96 2.64
C GLU A 127 -23.78 -20.25 3.69
N LEU A 128 -23.83 -20.75 4.93
CA LEU A 128 -23.13 -20.14 6.07
C LEU A 128 -21.60 -20.09 5.87
N LYS A 129 -21.04 -21.06 5.13
CA LYS A 129 -19.62 -21.09 4.74
C LYS A 129 -19.17 -19.79 4.06
N TRP A 130 -19.96 -19.26 3.12
CA TRP A 130 -19.57 -18.05 2.39
C TRP A 130 -19.66 -16.79 3.24
N TYR A 131 -20.59 -16.74 4.20
CA TYR A 131 -20.63 -15.68 5.20
C TYR A 131 -19.39 -15.69 6.09
N GLY A 132 -18.96 -16.89 6.52
CA GLY A 132 -17.75 -17.04 7.33
C GLY A 132 -16.48 -16.68 6.56
N LEU A 133 -16.36 -17.13 5.31
CA LEU A 133 -15.26 -16.75 4.43
C LEU A 133 -15.24 -15.24 4.15
N LEU A 134 -16.40 -14.61 3.96
CA LEU A 134 -16.48 -13.16 3.81
C LEU A 134 -15.96 -12.45 5.07
N GLY A 135 -16.35 -12.90 6.26
CA GLY A 135 -15.85 -12.35 7.53
C GLY A 135 -14.33 -12.52 7.65
N LEU A 136 -13.83 -13.74 7.38
CA LEU A 136 -12.40 -14.05 7.42
C LEU A 136 -11.59 -13.12 6.51
N PHE A 137 -11.99 -12.99 5.24
CA PHE A 137 -11.25 -12.16 4.28
C PHE A 137 -11.36 -10.66 4.57
N LEU A 138 -12.50 -10.18 5.10
CA LEU A 138 -12.61 -8.79 5.56
C LEU A 138 -11.69 -8.52 6.75
N GLY A 139 -11.62 -9.45 7.72
CA GLY A 139 -10.74 -9.30 8.87
C GLY A 139 -9.26 -9.33 8.50
N LEU A 140 -8.84 -10.24 7.62
CA LEU A 140 -7.47 -10.28 7.08
C LEU A 140 -7.15 -9.07 6.20
N GLY A 141 -8.13 -8.57 5.44
CA GLY A 141 -8.03 -7.31 4.71
C GLY A 141 -7.84 -6.12 5.65
N PHE A 142 -8.46 -6.13 6.83
CA PHE A 142 -8.29 -5.08 7.85
C PHE A 142 -6.89 -5.13 8.46
N CYS A 143 -6.35 -6.33 8.66
CA CYS A 143 -4.95 -6.54 9.01
C CYS A 143 -3.97 -6.13 7.90
N SER A 144 -4.45 -5.84 6.68
CA SER A 144 -3.63 -5.41 5.55
C SER A 144 -3.62 -3.89 5.39
N LYS A 145 -4.80 -3.28 5.30
CA LYS A 145 -4.97 -1.83 5.20
C LYS A 145 -6.39 -1.44 5.62
N TYR A 146 -6.52 -0.34 6.35
CA TYR A 146 -7.81 0.14 6.84
C TYR A 146 -8.83 0.45 5.73
N HIS A 147 -8.37 0.71 4.50
CA HIS A 147 -9.25 0.93 3.34
C HIS A 147 -10.22 -0.23 3.06
N ILE A 148 -9.98 -1.45 3.57
CA ILE A 148 -10.94 -2.56 3.44
C ILE A 148 -12.34 -2.19 3.97
N VAL A 149 -12.46 -1.24 4.91
CA VAL A 149 -13.78 -0.81 5.42
C VAL A 149 -14.68 -0.26 4.31
N LEU A 150 -14.07 0.30 3.25
CA LEU A 150 -14.79 0.75 2.05
C LEU A 150 -15.45 -0.41 1.30
N PHE A 151 -14.96 -1.65 1.46
CA PHE A 151 -15.65 -2.83 0.94
C PHE A 151 -17.03 -2.96 1.56
N VAL A 152 -17.11 -2.83 2.89
CA VAL A 152 -18.38 -2.97 3.63
C VAL A 152 -19.37 -1.91 3.16
N ILE A 153 -18.91 -0.65 3.01
CA ILE A 153 -19.73 0.44 2.47
C ILE A 153 -20.20 0.12 1.04
N SER A 154 -19.29 -0.31 0.16
CA SER A 154 -19.60 -0.69 -1.22
C SER A 154 -20.64 -1.82 -1.30
N GLY A 155 -20.48 -2.84 -0.44
CA GLY A 155 -21.38 -3.97 -0.32
C GLY A 155 -22.76 -3.55 0.15
N LEU A 156 -22.84 -2.71 1.19
CA LEU A 156 -24.12 -2.18 1.71
C LEU A 156 -24.85 -1.34 0.66
N ILE A 157 -24.15 -0.45 -0.05
CA ILE A 157 -24.74 0.33 -1.16
C ILE A 157 -25.27 -0.62 -2.24
N THR A 158 -24.48 -1.62 -2.64
CA THR A 158 -24.91 -2.63 -3.63
C THR A 158 -26.17 -3.38 -3.18
N LEU A 159 -26.23 -3.76 -1.90
CA LEU A 159 -27.38 -4.45 -1.31
C LEU A 159 -28.63 -3.58 -1.30
N ALA A 160 -28.48 -2.29 -0.97
CA ALA A 160 -29.57 -1.32 -0.89
C ALA A 160 -30.18 -1.04 -2.28
N PHE A 161 -29.36 -0.65 -3.25
CA PHE A 161 -29.83 -0.33 -4.61
C PHE A 161 -30.37 -1.56 -5.36
N GLY A 162 -29.84 -2.76 -5.08
CA GLY A 162 -30.34 -4.00 -5.65
C GLY A 162 -31.56 -4.59 -4.94
N LYS A 163 -32.01 -4.01 -3.81
CA LYS A 163 -32.92 -4.64 -2.83
C LYS A 163 -32.51 -6.07 -2.48
N ARG A 164 -31.20 -6.35 -2.52
CA ARG A 164 -30.61 -7.68 -2.33
C ARG A 164 -30.42 -8.03 -0.85
N TYR A 165 -30.57 -7.06 0.05
CA TYR A 165 -30.54 -7.31 1.50
C TYR A 165 -31.59 -8.36 1.93
N LEU A 166 -32.74 -8.41 1.25
CA LEU A 166 -33.78 -9.44 1.47
C LEU A 166 -33.31 -10.87 1.17
N ARG A 167 -32.18 -11.02 0.47
CA ARG A 167 -31.58 -12.32 0.14
C ARG A 167 -30.62 -12.81 1.22
N LEU A 168 -30.27 -11.96 2.19
CA LEU A 168 -29.33 -12.31 3.25
C LEU A 168 -30.00 -13.09 4.38
N ARG A 169 -29.26 -14.03 4.98
CA ARG A 169 -29.69 -14.75 6.18
C ARG A 169 -29.22 -13.99 7.42
N PRO A 170 -30.09 -13.62 8.38
CA PRO A 170 -29.68 -12.90 9.59
C PRO A 170 -28.54 -13.60 10.34
N LEU A 171 -28.63 -14.91 10.52
CA LEU A 171 -27.55 -15.71 11.14
C LEU A 171 -26.24 -15.65 10.36
N GLY A 172 -26.31 -15.60 9.02
CA GLY A 172 -25.14 -15.43 8.17
C GLY A 172 -24.45 -14.08 8.39
N ILE A 173 -25.23 -13.00 8.51
CA ILE A 173 -24.68 -11.66 8.80
C ILE A 173 -23.93 -11.67 10.13
N ILE A 174 -24.50 -12.26 11.18
CA ILE A 174 -23.84 -12.42 12.49
C ILE A 174 -22.53 -13.19 12.32
N PHE A 175 -22.53 -14.27 11.55
CA PHE A 175 -21.33 -15.08 11.31
C PHE A 175 -20.21 -14.29 10.61
N THR A 176 -20.55 -13.49 9.59
CA THR A 176 -19.61 -12.57 8.94
C THR A 176 -19.04 -11.56 9.92
N LEU A 177 -19.89 -10.94 10.75
CA LEU A 177 -19.47 -9.93 11.73
C LEU A 177 -18.56 -10.51 12.80
N VAL A 178 -18.92 -11.66 13.38
CA VAL A 178 -18.14 -12.32 14.43
C VAL A 178 -16.78 -12.75 13.90
N ILE A 179 -16.74 -13.45 12.76
CA ILE A 179 -15.45 -13.93 12.21
C ILE A 179 -14.59 -12.73 11.76
N GLY A 180 -15.20 -11.71 11.14
CA GLY A 180 -14.48 -10.49 10.78
C GLY A 180 -13.87 -9.80 12.00
N ALA A 181 -14.64 -9.62 13.07
CA ALA A 181 -14.15 -9.04 14.32
C ALA A 181 -13.01 -9.85 14.93
N LEU A 182 -13.15 -11.19 15.00
CA LEU A 182 -12.12 -12.09 15.51
C LEU A 182 -10.82 -11.99 14.71
N CYS A 183 -10.91 -11.97 13.37
CA CYS A 183 -9.73 -11.85 12.51
C CYS A 183 -9.09 -10.44 12.55
N SER A 184 -9.86 -9.41 12.86
CA SER A 184 -9.36 -8.03 13.07
C SER A 184 -8.79 -7.77 14.46
N LEU A 185 -8.91 -8.72 15.41
CA LEU A 185 -8.47 -8.53 16.80
C LEU A 185 -7.01 -8.08 16.95
N PRO A 186 -6.02 -8.60 16.21
CA PRO A 186 -4.63 -8.13 16.37
C PRO A 186 -4.51 -6.61 16.27
N VAL A 187 -5.15 -6.03 15.25
CA VAL A 187 -5.14 -4.60 14.99
C VAL A 187 -5.86 -3.81 16.09
N VAL A 188 -7.01 -4.31 16.53
CA VAL A 188 -7.84 -3.64 17.56
C VAL A 188 -7.14 -3.68 18.91
N ILE A 189 -6.57 -4.83 19.29
CA ILE A 189 -5.83 -5.01 20.55
C ILE A 189 -4.61 -4.09 20.56
N TRP A 190 -3.82 -4.06 19.49
CA TRP A 190 -2.64 -3.20 19.41
C TRP A 190 -3.02 -1.73 19.53
N ASN A 191 -4.06 -1.28 18.82
CA ASN A 191 -4.50 0.11 18.92
C ASN A 191 -5.00 0.44 20.33
N ALA A 192 -5.78 -0.43 20.97
CA ALA A 192 -6.24 -0.23 22.34
C ALA A 192 -5.07 -0.11 23.34
N GLN A 193 -3.97 -0.84 23.11
CA GLN A 193 -2.74 -0.77 23.91
C GLN A 193 -1.87 0.46 23.62
N ASN A 194 -2.08 1.13 22.48
CA ASN A 194 -1.28 2.26 22.01
C ASN A 194 -2.17 3.50 21.79
N GLU A 195 -3.16 3.72 22.66
CA GLU A 195 -4.00 4.94 22.67
C GLU A 195 -4.69 5.25 21.32
N TRP A 196 -5.02 4.21 20.56
CA TRP A 196 -5.61 4.29 19.21
C TRP A 196 -4.74 5.03 18.20
N ALA A 197 -3.42 5.11 18.43
CA ALA A 197 -2.48 5.95 17.68
C ALA A 197 -2.53 5.73 16.17
N SER A 198 -2.61 4.48 15.70
CA SER A 198 -2.64 4.20 14.25
C SER A 198 -3.96 4.65 13.60
N PHE A 199 -5.10 4.45 14.28
CA PHE A 199 -6.39 4.94 13.77
C PHE A 199 -6.44 6.47 13.72
N VAL A 200 -5.97 7.14 14.77
CA VAL A 200 -5.90 8.61 14.83
C VAL A 200 -4.98 9.14 13.73
N PHE A 201 -3.80 8.53 13.56
CA PHE A 201 -2.86 8.87 12.50
C PHE A 201 -3.53 8.81 11.11
N GLN A 202 -4.23 7.72 10.80
CA GLN A 202 -4.84 7.50 9.49
C GLN A 202 -6.00 8.45 9.20
N ILE A 203 -6.82 8.77 10.20
CA ILE A 203 -7.87 9.78 10.07
C ILE A 203 -7.25 11.15 9.79
N ASN A 204 -6.23 11.55 10.54
CA ASN A 204 -5.56 12.84 10.36
C ASN A 204 -4.77 12.91 9.04
N HIS A 205 -4.26 11.78 8.55
CA HIS A 205 -3.53 11.74 7.28
C HIS A 205 -4.48 11.92 6.07
N GLY A 206 -5.67 11.30 6.11
CA GLY A 206 -6.66 11.41 5.01
C GLY A 206 -7.68 12.55 5.15
N PHE A 207 -7.86 13.11 6.35
CA PHE A 207 -8.83 14.19 6.61
C PHE A 207 -8.24 15.30 7.49
N GLY A 208 -6.93 15.46 7.47
CA GLY A 208 -6.23 16.58 8.11
C GLY A 208 -6.82 17.91 7.66
N GLN A 209 -6.78 18.91 8.54
CA GLN A 209 -7.38 20.22 8.28
C GLN A 209 -6.34 21.19 7.69
N ASP A 210 -5.69 20.77 6.61
CA ASP A 210 -4.82 21.70 5.88
C ASP A 210 -5.70 22.75 5.14
N PRO A 211 -5.18 23.96 4.87
CA PRO A 211 -5.91 24.95 4.11
C PRO A 211 -6.33 24.39 2.75
N PHE A 212 -7.64 24.40 2.47
CA PHE A 212 -8.17 23.86 1.23
C PHE A 212 -7.56 24.52 -0.01
N THR A 213 -7.17 23.69 -0.98
CA THR A 213 -6.75 24.12 -2.32
C THR A 213 -7.44 23.29 -3.38
N TRP A 214 -7.77 23.91 -4.53
CA TRP A 214 -8.37 23.18 -5.66
C TRP A 214 -7.40 22.22 -6.34
N ASP A 215 -6.09 22.37 -6.10
CA ASP A 215 -5.07 21.52 -6.70
C ASP A 215 -5.23 20.05 -6.29
N TRP A 216 -5.59 19.76 -5.04
CA TRP A 216 -5.73 18.38 -4.56
C TRP A 216 -6.88 17.60 -5.22
N PRO A 217 -8.14 18.07 -5.22
CA PRO A 217 -9.22 17.34 -5.88
C PRO A 217 -9.04 17.27 -7.40
N LEU A 218 -8.49 18.31 -8.03
CA LEU A 218 -8.21 18.30 -9.47
C LEU A 218 -7.08 17.31 -9.81
N ALA A 219 -6.01 17.32 -9.03
CA ALA A 219 -4.91 16.36 -9.18
C ALA A 219 -5.40 14.93 -8.92
N TYR A 220 -6.24 14.71 -7.91
CA TYR A 220 -6.85 13.42 -7.63
C TYR A 220 -7.65 12.91 -8.84
N VAL A 221 -8.61 13.70 -9.34
CA VAL A 221 -9.43 13.30 -10.50
C VAL A 221 -8.56 13.04 -11.73
N GLY A 222 -7.62 13.94 -12.03
CA GLY A 222 -6.68 13.78 -13.15
C GLY A 222 -5.85 12.49 -13.02
N THR A 223 -5.33 12.23 -11.83
CA THR A 223 -4.51 11.04 -11.53
C THR A 223 -5.32 9.77 -11.68
N GLN A 224 -6.56 9.71 -11.17
CA GLN A 224 -7.42 8.54 -11.31
C GLN A 224 -7.83 8.28 -12.76
N ILE A 225 -8.13 9.32 -13.55
CA ILE A 225 -8.39 9.18 -15.00
C ILE A 225 -7.18 8.60 -15.73
N LEU A 226 -5.97 9.12 -15.42
CA LEU A 226 -4.73 8.66 -16.05
C LEU A 226 -4.37 7.23 -15.64
N LEU A 227 -4.47 6.89 -14.35
CA LEU A 227 -4.09 5.58 -13.84
C LEU A 227 -5.10 4.47 -14.13
N LEU A 228 -6.39 4.79 -14.21
CA LEU A 228 -7.40 3.82 -14.65
C LEU A 228 -7.32 3.53 -16.14
N ASN A 229 -6.75 4.45 -16.93
CA ASN A 229 -6.96 4.65 -18.36
C ASN A 229 -8.24 5.46 -18.64
N PRO A 230 -8.18 6.57 -19.40
CA PRO A 230 -9.35 7.42 -19.67
C PRO A 230 -10.53 6.65 -20.25
N PHE A 231 -10.28 5.70 -21.15
CA PHE A 231 -11.35 4.92 -21.77
C PHE A 231 -12.00 3.95 -20.78
N VAL A 232 -11.23 3.36 -19.86
CA VAL A 232 -11.76 2.54 -18.76
C VAL A 232 -12.63 3.41 -17.86
N PHE A 233 -12.12 4.56 -17.42
CA PHE A 233 -12.84 5.51 -16.58
C PHE A 233 -14.18 5.93 -17.20
N PHE A 234 -14.19 6.35 -18.47
CA PHE A 234 -15.42 6.79 -19.11
C PHE A 234 -16.44 5.68 -19.36
N THR A 235 -16.04 4.40 -19.38
CA THR A 235 -17.04 3.32 -19.40
C THR A 235 -17.86 3.23 -18.12
N LEU A 236 -17.36 3.72 -16.97
CA LEU A 236 -18.09 3.67 -15.69
C LEU A 236 -19.41 4.44 -15.72
N PHE A 237 -19.57 5.38 -16.64
CA PHE A 237 -20.81 6.14 -16.86
C PHE A 237 -21.85 5.37 -17.69
N LYS A 238 -21.45 4.32 -18.42
CA LYS A 238 -22.39 3.46 -19.14
C LYS A 238 -23.24 2.69 -18.14
N LYS A 239 -24.54 2.59 -18.41
CA LYS A 239 -25.45 1.78 -17.58
C LYS A 239 -25.04 0.31 -17.67
N SER A 240 -25.15 -0.39 -16.55
CA SER A 240 -24.95 -1.83 -16.52
C SER A 240 -26.07 -2.51 -17.29
N GLN A 241 -25.73 -3.46 -18.17
CA GLN A 241 -26.71 -4.21 -18.95
C GLN A 241 -27.43 -5.27 -18.11
N ASP A 242 -26.84 -5.66 -16.97
CA ASP A 242 -27.38 -6.68 -16.06
C ASP A 242 -28.34 -6.12 -14.98
N GLY A 243 -28.77 -4.86 -15.13
CA GLY A 243 -29.62 -4.17 -14.16
C GLY A 243 -28.91 -3.95 -12.83
N THR A 244 -29.25 -4.75 -11.82
CA THR A 244 -28.62 -4.72 -10.49
C THR A 244 -27.66 -5.89 -10.28
N GLY A 245 -27.16 -6.50 -11.37
CA GLY A 245 -26.29 -7.68 -11.41
C GLY A 245 -24.86 -7.47 -10.87
N PRO A 246 -23.96 -8.44 -11.08
CA PRO A 246 -22.54 -8.34 -10.69
C PRO A 246 -21.80 -7.13 -11.29
N ILE A 247 -22.10 -6.74 -12.54
CA ILE A 247 -21.46 -5.60 -13.21
C ILE A 247 -21.96 -4.28 -12.64
N PHE A 248 -23.22 -4.22 -12.20
CA PHE A 248 -23.71 -3.12 -11.38
C PHE A 248 -22.95 -3.02 -10.05
N ALA A 249 -22.69 -4.15 -9.38
CA ALA A 249 -21.88 -4.16 -8.16
C ALA A 249 -20.47 -3.62 -8.43
N ASP A 250 -19.80 -4.04 -9.51
CA ASP A 250 -18.49 -3.51 -9.89
C ASP A 250 -18.49 -1.98 -10.03
N ARG A 251 -19.54 -1.39 -10.64
CA ARG A 251 -19.66 0.08 -10.72
C ARG A 251 -19.79 0.73 -9.34
N ILE A 252 -20.58 0.14 -8.44
CA ILE A 252 -20.75 0.66 -7.07
C ILE A 252 -19.44 0.56 -6.29
N PHE A 253 -18.77 -0.58 -6.34
CA PHE A 253 -17.47 -0.80 -5.72
C PHE A 253 -16.41 0.15 -6.28
N THR A 254 -16.50 0.52 -7.56
CA THR A 254 -15.61 1.53 -8.15
C THR A 254 -15.94 2.94 -7.65
N TRP A 255 -17.18 3.39 -7.86
CA TRP A 255 -17.58 4.77 -7.59
C TRP A 255 -17.59 5.13 -6.11
N SER A 256 -17.93 4.21 -5.22
CA SER A 256 -17.92 4.47 -3.77
C SER A 256 -16.52 4.79 -3.25
N GLN A 257 -15.50 4.07 -3.72
CA GLN A 257 -14.10 4.35 -3.38
C GLN A 257 -13.63 5.67 -3.99
N LEU A 258 -13.89 5.87 -5.29
CA LEU A 258 -13.52 7.13 -5.96
C LEU A 258 -14.18 8.35 -5.31
N ALA A 259 -15.45 8.24 -4.92
CA ALA A 259 -16.17 9.30 -4.24
C ALA A 259 -15.66 9.55 -2.81
N PHE A 260 -15.34 8.48 -2.07
CA PHE A 260 -14.77 8.59 -0.73
C PHE A 260 -13.43 9.35 -0.76
N PHE A 261 -12.53 8.96 -1.66
CA PHE A 261 -11.23 9.59 -1.77
C PHE A 261 -11.28 10.95 -2.45
N PHE A 262 -12.26 11.21 -3.32
CA PHE A 262 -12.55 12.57 -3.76
C PHE A 262 -12.94 13.46 -2.57
N SER A 263 -13.80 12.98 -1.66
CA SER A 263 -14.16 13.72 -0.44
C SER A 263 -12.95 13.98 0.47
N SER A 264 -12.08 12.98 0.64
CA SER A 264 -10.81 13.12 1.37
C SER A 264 -9.89 14.16 0.71
N SER A 265 -9.84 14.20 -0.64
CA SER A 265 -9.03 15.17 -1.38
C SER A 265 -9.46 16.64 -1.20
N LEU A 266 -10.67 16.88 -0.68
CA LEU A 266 -11.11 18.22 -0.31
C LEU A 266 -10.50 18.72 1.01
N LYS A 267 -9.79 17.85 1.75
CA LYS A 267 -9.20 18.17 3.06
C LYS A 267 -7.69 17.98 3.09
N SER A 268 -7.17 16.96 2.41
CA SER A 268 -5.73 16.72 2.33
C SER A 268 -5.34 16.10 1.00
N VAL A 269 -4.04 16.00 0.74
CA VAL A 269 -3.52 15.28 -0.43
C VAL A 269 -3.87 13.80 -0.31
N VAL A 270 -4.36 13.22 -1.41
CA VAL A 270 -4.71 11.80 -1.51
C VAL A 270 -3.72 11.10 -2.42
N GLU A 271 -3.09 10.05 -1.90
CA GLU A 271 -2.15 9.27 -2.70
C GLU A 271 -2.85 8.50 -3.81
N ALA A 272 -2.17 8.40 -4.94
CA ALA A 272 -2.67 7.82 -6.16
C ALA A 272 -3.16 6.35 -6.02
N ASN A 273 -2.51 5.59 -5.14
CA ASN A 273 -2.78 4.18 -4.87
C ASN A 273 -3.91 3.93 -3.86
N TRP A 274 -4.42 4.95 -3.16
CA TRP A 274 -5.46 4.76 -2.14
C TRP A 274 -6.72 4.04 -2.64
N PRO A 275 -7.28 4.35 -3.82
CA PRO A 275 -8.43 3.65 -4.40
C PRO A 275 -8.05 2.42 -5.26
N ILE A 276 -6.87 1.81 -5.09
CA ILE A 276 -6.37 0.74 -5.98
C ILE A 276 -7.37 -0.43 -6.18
N SER A 277 -8.13 -0.82 -5.16
CA SER A 277 -9.12 -1.90 -5.27
C SER A 277 -10.26 -1.56 -6.24
N SER A 278 -10.58 -0.28 -6.42
CA SER A 278 -11.56 0.19 -7.42
C SER A 278 -11.11 -0.10 -8.86
N HIS A 279 -9.79 -0.18 -9.12
CA HIS A 279 -9.25 -0.39 -10.45
C HIS A 279 -9.58 -1.79 -10.99
N LEU A 280 -9.64 -2.80 -10.12
CA LEU A 280 -10.05 -4.15 -10.51
C LEU A 280 -11.50 -4.18 -10.98
N HIS A 281 -12.40 -3.58 -10.21
CA HIS A 281 -13.82 -3.48 -10.56
C HIS A 281 -14.04 -2.65 -11.82
N ALA A 282 -13.34 -1.52 -11.96
CA ALA A 282 -13.40 -0.69 -13.16
C ALA A 282 -12.91 -1.46 -14.41
N THR A 283 -11.85 -2.25 -14.26
CA THR A 283 -11.28 -3.06 -15.34
C THR A 283 -12.22 -4.18 -15.76
N ARG A 284 -12.87 -4.87 -14.80
CA ARG A 284 -13.90 -5.86 -15.11
C ARG A 284 -15.11 -5.24 -15.80
N HIS A 285 -15.58 -4.09 -15.31
CA HIS A 285 -16.66 -3.35 -15.95
C HIS A 285 -16.32 -2.97 -17.40
N PHE A 286 -15.10 -2.48 -17.63
CA PHE A 286 -14.61 -2.16 -18.97
C PHE A 286 -14.53 -3.41 -19.85
N ALA A 287 -14.02 -4.53 -19.33
CA ALA A 287 -13.89 -5.76 -20.09
C ALA A 287 -15.23 -6.27 -20.64
N GLU A 288 -16.32 -6.10 -19.89
CA GLU A 288 -17.66 -6.53 -20.31
C GLU A 288 -18.41 -5.51 -21.18
N THR A 289 -18.17 -4.20 -20.99
CA THR A 289 -18.97 -3.15 -21.63
C THR A 289 -18.25 -2.42 -22.78
N SER A 290 -16.99 -2.76 -23.06
CA SER A 290 -16.18 -2.11 -24.08
C SER A 290 -16.40 -2.68 -25.49
N SER A 291 -16.34 -1.79 -26.49
CA SER A 291 -16.25 -2.20 -27.89
C SER A 291 -14.80 -2.53 -28.27
N GLN A 292 -14.59 -3.28 -29.34
CA GLN A 292 -13.23 -3.56 -29.85
C GLN A 292 -12.43 -2.28 -30.12
N LYS A 293 -13.11 -1.22 -30.59
CA LYS A 293 -12.50 0.09 -30.85
C LYS A 293 -11.96 0.71 -29.55
N LEU A 294 -12.73 0.68 -28.47
CA LEU A 294 -12.29 1.21 -27.17
C LEU A 294 -11.11 0.41 -26.59
N VAL A 295 -11.14 -0.92 -26.70
CA VAL A 295 -10.02 -1.78 -26.28
C VAL A 295 -8.74 -1.39 -27.01
N ARG A 296 -8.79 -1.21 -28.34
CA ARG A 296 -7.62 -0.78 -29.13
C ARG A 296 -7.07 0.57 -28.67
N TYR A 297 -7.93 1.58 -28.49
CA TYR A 297 -7.49 2.89 -28.01
C TYR A 297 -6.90 2.83 -26.61
N SER A 298 -7.44 1.98 -25.75
CA SER A 298 -6.95 1.79 -24.39
C SER A 298 -5.56 1.12 -24.37
N ILE A 299 -5.30 0.19 -25.30
CA ILE A 299 -3.96 -0.40 -25.50
C ILE A 299 -2.98 0.66 -26.00
N VAL A 300 -3.35 1.44 -27.02
CA VAL A 300 -2.50 2.52 -27.56
C VAL A 300 -2.14 3.54 -26.48
N TYR A 301 -3.11 3.89 -25.63
CA TYR A 301 -2.88 4.75 -24.47
C TYR A 301 -1.79 4.18 -23.55
N TRP A 302 -1.91 2.91 -23.13
CA TRP A 302 -0.92 2.31 -22.24
C TRP A 302 0.46 2.21 -22.87
N ILE A 303 0.53 1.84 -24.15
CA ILE A 303 1.80 1.85 -24.90
C ILE A 303 2.43 3.25 -24.87
N GLY A 304 1.64 4.29 -25.15
CA GLY A 304 2.09 5.68 -25.09
C GLY A 304 2.61 6.08 -23.71
N ILE A 305 1.85 5.77 -22.64
CA ILE A 305 2.26 6.05 -21.27
C ILE A 305 3.56 5.33 -20.91
N TYR A 306 3.69 4.04 -21.23
CA TYR A 306 4.92 3.30 -20.92
C TYR A 306 6.12 3.80 -21.71
N ILE A 307 5.95 4.22 -22.97
CA ILE A 307 7.01 4.87 -23.75
C ILE A 307 7.40 6.20 -23.11
N LEU A 308 6.43 7.02 -22.70
CA LEU A 308 6.69 8.31 -22.04
C LEU A 308 7.40 8.12 -20.70
N LEU A 309 7.00 7.14 -19.90
CA LEU A 309 7.66 6.79 -18.64
C LEU A 309 9.10 6.33 -18.90
N ALA A 310 9.31 5.43 -19.86
CA ALA A 310 10.66 4.98 -20.22
C ALA A 310 11.53 6.15 -20.69
N ALA A 311 11.00 7.02 -21.57
CA ALA A 311 11.71 8.21 -22.03
C ALA A 311 12.04 9.17 -20.88
N PHE A 312 11.10 9.40 -19.96
CA PHE A 312 11.32 10.22 -18.77
C PHE A 312 12.42 9.63 -17.87
N PHE A 313 12.37 8.32 -17.59
CA PHE A 313 13.40 7.64 -16.80
C PHE A 313 14.76 7.56 -17.48
N MET A 314 14.84 7.71 -18.80
CA MET A 314 16.11 7.84 -19.53
C MET A 314 16.60 9.29 -19.62
N SER A 315 15.72 10.28 -19.40
CA SER A 315 16.08 11.69 -19.50
C SER A 315 16.86 12.18 -18.27
N PRO A 316 17.65 13.27 -18.40
CA PRO A 316 18.28 13.93 -17.26
C PRO A 316 17.27 14.52 -16.26
N GLN A 317 16.05 14.83 -16.69
CA GLN A 317 15.03 15.48 -15.86
C GLN A 317 14.55 14.55 -14.73
N SER A 318 14.53 13.23 -14.96
CA SER A 318 14.20 12.26 -13.91
C SER A 318 15.30 12.13 -12.86
N ALA A 319 16.45 12.80 -12.99
CA ALA A 319 17.51 12.74 -11.99
C ALA A 319 17.04 13.20 -10.59
N HIS A 320 16.16 14.20 -10.50
CA HIS A 320 15.60 14.62 -9.21
C HIS A 320 14.67 13.55 -8.63
N VAL A 321 13.78 12.97 -9.44
CA VAL A 321 12.89 11.87 -9.03
C VAL A 321 13.69 10.65 -8.57
N ARG A 322 14.71 10.26 -9.34
CA ARG A 322 15.61 9.14 -8.98
C ARG A 322 16.40 9.40 -7.70
N ARG A 323 16.79 10.66 -7.42
CA ARG A 323 17.49 11.03 -6.18
C ARG A 323 16.56 11.00 -4.96
N ASN A 324 15.30 11.38 -5.13
CA ASN A 324 14.32 11.34 -4.03
C ASN A 324 13.84 9.91 -3.72
N LEU A 325 13.95 8.98 -4.67
CA LEU A 325 13.70 7.55 -4.47
C LEU A 325 14.90 6.87 -3.80
N VAL A 326 15.11 7.17 -2.52
CA VAL A 326 16.19 6.57 -1.72
C VAL A 326 16.06 5.05 -1.75
N ASN A 327 17.09 4.40 -2.28
CA ASN A 327 17.13 2.95 -2.43
C ASN A 327 18.49 2.37 -2.06
N SER A 328 18.53 1.05 -1.97
CA SER A 328 19.66 0.31 -1.44
C SER A 328 20.94 0.44 -2.29
N ALA A 329 20.85 0.87 -3.56
CA ALA A 329 22.03 1.12 -4.39
C ALA A 329 22.68 2.48 -4.11
N GLN A 330 21.91 3.47 -3.63
CA GLN A 330 22.37 4.84 -3.43
C GLN A 330 23.09 5.06 -2.09
N ILE A 331 22.92 4.15 -1.13
CA ILE A 331 23.46 4.28 0.22
C ILE A 331 24.84 3.64 0.40
N ALA A 332 25.48 3.19 -0.68
CA ALA A 332 26.76 2.48 -0.63
C ALA A 332 27.85 3.31 0.09
N ASP A 333 27.88 4.62 -0.15
CA ASP A 333 28.85 5.55 0.43
C ASP A 333 28.71 5.67 1.97
N LEU A 334 27.54 5.31 2.54
CA LEU A 334 27.30 5.33 3.99
C LEU A 334 27.66 4.02 4.70
N LEU A 335 27.90 2.92 3.98
CA LEU A 335 28.19 1.62 4.61
C LEU A 335 29.46 1.65 5.49
N PRO A 336 30.58 2.28 5.07
CA PRO A 336 31.75 2.40 5.93
C PRO A 336 31.50 3.21 7.20
N VAL A 337 30.58 4.19 7.15
CA VAL A 337 30.19 5.00 8.31
C VAL A 337 29.53 4.13 9.37
N VAL A 338 28.63 3.25 8.95
CA VAL A 338 27.94 2.31 9.87
C VAL A 338 28.93 1.40 10.59
N GLU A 339 30.00 0.96 9.93
CA GLU A 339 31.00 0.12 10.59
C GLU A 339 31.94 0.91 11.50
N LYS A 340 32.33 2.12 11.10
CA LYS A 340 33.33 2.94 11.79
C LYS A 340 32.78 3.63 13.04
N TYR A 341 31.54 4.11 13.00
CA TYR A 341 30.97 4.96 14.05
C TYR A 341 29.85 4.22 14.78
N GLN A 342 30.00 4.03 16.09
CA GLN A 342 29.04 3.32 16.94
C GLN A 342 28.97 3.98 18.34
N PRO A 343 27.77 4.14 18.93
CA PRO A 343 26.46 3.88 18.35
C PRO A 343 26.08 4.95 17.30
N LEU A 344 25.48 4.53 16.17
CA LEU A 344 25.08 5.39 15.07
C LEU A 344 23.56 5.40 14.89
N TYR A 345 23.01 6.59 14.73
CA TYR A 345 21.59 6.82 14.47
C TYR A 345 21.36 7.38 13.07
N GLY A 346 20.35 6.86 12.38
CA GLY A 346 19.96 7.30 11.04
C GLY A 346 19.02 8.51 11.04
N PRO A 347 18.90 9.20 9.89
CA PRO A 347 18.20 10.48 9.77
C PRO A 347 16.68 10.35 9.59
N SER A 348 16.21 9.18 9.14
CA SER A 348 14.79 8.87 8.89
C SER A 348 14.58 7.37 8.96
N TYR A 349 13.33 6.92 9.08
CA TYR A 349 13.02 5.49 9.05
C TYR A 349 13.50 4.82 7.76
N GLN A 350 13.27 5.43 6.59
CA GLN A 350 13.67 4.86 5.30
C GLN A 350 15.19 4.65 5.22
N MET A 351 15.97 5.65 5.61
CA MET A 351 17.42 5.57 5.55
C MET A 351 17.96 4.58 6.60
N SER A 352 17.46 4.65 7.83
CA SER A 352 17.82 3.74 8.93
C SER A 352 17.53 2.28 8.56
N SER A 353 16.40 2.04 7.92
CA SER A 353 15.99 0.71 7.46
C SER A 353 16.83 0.22 6.29
N LEU A 354 17.19 1.08 5.33
CA LEU A 354 18.06 0.71 4.22
C LEU A 354 19.48 0.37 4.71
N LEU A 355 20.02 1.15 5.64
CA LEU A 355 21.31 0.87 6.28
C LEU A 355 21.26 -0.45 7.06
N THR A 356 20.19 -0.68 7.81
CA THR A 356 19.96 -1.95 8.52
C THR A 356 19.86 -3.12 7.55
N TRP A 357 19.11 -2.98 6.47
CA TRP A 357 18.98 -3.99 5.41
C TRP A 357 20.32 -4.31 4.74
N LYS A 358 21.15 -3.31 4.45
CA LYS A 358 22.43 -3.53 3.78
C LYS A 358 23.50 -4.12 4.69
N THR A 359 23.54 -3.68 5.95
CA THR A 359 24.60 -4.07 6.90
C THR A 359 24.23 -5.27 7.76
N GLN A 360 22.95 -5.64 7.79
CA GLN A 360 22.38 -6.65 8.71
C GLN A 360 22.63 -6.33 10.20
N LYS A 361 22.95 -5.06 10.51
CA LYS A 361 23.09 -4.51 11.86
C LYS A 361 22.02 -3.45 12.04
N LEU A 362 21.30 -3.49 13.17
CA LEU A 362 20.27 -2.49 13.44
C LEU A 362 20.90 -1.10 13.53
N VAL A 363 20.53 -0.23 12.59
CA VAL A 363 20.79 1.21 12.66
C VAL A 363 19.45 1.85 13.02
N PRO A 364 19.23 2.22 14.30
CA PRO A 364 17.99 2.86 14.71
C PRO A 364 17.90 4.28 14.14
N LYS A 365 16.67 4.76 13.93
CA LYS A 365 16.42 6.17 13.67
C LYS A 365 16.54 6.94 14.98
N LEU A 366 17.20 8.10 15.00
CA LEU A 366 17.16 8.95 16.20
C LEU A 366 15.72 9.43 16.44
N ASN A 367 15.22 9.23 17.65
CA ASN A 367 13.85 9.63 18.01
C ASN A 367 13.61 11.13 17.72
N GLU A 368 12.44 11.46 17.18
CA GLU A 368 11.99 12.82 16.79
C GLU A 368 12.81 13.53 15.69
N LEU A 369 13.87 12.91 15.15
CA LEU A 369 14.70 13.53 14.10
C LEU A 369 13.97 13.66 12.75
N SER A 370 12.98 12.81 12.51
CA SER A 370 12.05 12.89 11.39
C SER A 370 10.62 12.64 11.86
N ARG A 371 9.68 12.50 10.91
CA ARG A 371 8.28 12.15 11.22
C ARG A 371 8.19 10.98 12.20
N HIS A 372 7.14 10.98 13.02
CA HIS A 372 6.87 9.88 13.93
C HIS A 372 6.57 8.59 13.14
N ASP A 373 7.16 7.49 13.56
CA ASP A 373 7.07 6.17 12.92
C ASP A 373 7.44 5.05 13.91
N PHE A 374 7.45 3.79 13.44
CA PHE A 374 7.72 2.60 14.26
C PHE A 374 9.03 2.68 15.05
N TYR A 375 10.08 3.30 14.50
CA TYR A 375 11.35 3.38 15.23
C TYR A 375 11.21 4.14 16.55
N ASP A 376 10.28 5.09 16.67
CA ASP A 376 10.09 5.83 17.91
C ASP A 376 9.50 4.97 19.04
N SER A 377 8.96 3.80 18.70
CA SER A 377 8.54 2.78 19.67
C SER A 377 9.68 1.87 20.13
N LEU A 378 10.82 1.88 19.44
CA LEU A 378 11.97 1.04 19.76
C LEU A 378 12.85 1.70 20.84
N PRO A 379 13.21 0.98 21.93
CA PRO A 379 14.15 1.48 22.94
C PRO A 379 15.49 1.91 22.35
N GLU A 380 15.96 1.21 21.31
CA GLU A 380 17.24 1.44 20.64
C GLU A 380 17.33 2.82 19.97
N SER A 381 16.19 3.44 19.66
CA SER A 381 16.09 4.79 19.07
C SER A 381 16.34 5.92 20.07
N LYS A 382 16.45 5.60 21.37
CA LYS A 382 16.78 6.54 22.44
C LYS A 382 18.25 6.39 22.84
N PRO A 383 19.12 7.40 22.62
CA PRO A 383 20.53 7.32 23.00
C PRO A 383 20.73 7.14 24.50
N THR A 384 21.48 6.11 24.89
CA THR A 384 21.91 5.87 26.28
C THR A 384 23.37 6.22 26.52
N ALA A 385 24.17 6.32 25.44
CA ALA A 385 25.58 6.68 25.52
C ALA A 385 25.76 8.20 25.68
N ARG A 386 26.77 8.61 26.47
CA ARG A 386 27.15 10.03 26.63
C ARG A 386 27.57 10.68 25.31
N SER A 387 28.16 9.89 24.41
CA SER A 387 28.58 10.30 23.08
C SER A 387 28.07 9.29 22.05
N PHE A 388 27.52 9.77 20.95
CA PHE A 388 26.97 8.96 19.87
C PHE A 388 27.03 9.71 18.54
N TYR A 389 26.78 9.02 17.45
CA TYR A 389 26.86 9.56 16.10
C TYR A 389 25.49 9.62 15.44
N VAL A 390 25.25 10.65 14.64
CA VAL A 390 23.96 10.88 13.99
C VAL A 390 24.20 11.28 12.54
N LEU A 391 23.60 10.52 11.63
CA LEU A 391 23.39 10.97 10.26
C LEU A 391 22.14 11.86 10.25
N LYS A 392 22.23 13.04 9.64
CA LYS A 392 21.14 14.01 9.59
C LYS A 392 21.03 14.61 8.20
N TYR A 393 19.82 14.76 7.67
CA TYR A 393 19.60 15.51 6.43
C TYR A 393 19.93 16.99 6.61
N ASN A 394 20.57 17.61 5.62
CA ASN A 394 21.07 18.99 5.72
C ASN A 394 19.94 19.99 6.02
N ASN A 395 18.74 19.72 5.48
CA ASN A 395 17.57 20.60 5.61
C ASN A 395 16.64 20.27 6.80
N SER A 396 16.96 19.25 7.63
CA SER A 396 16.14 18.96 8.82
C SER A 396 16.56 19.84 10.01
N TRP A 397 15.68 20.02 10.99
CA TRP A 397 16.03 20.65 12.27
C TRP A 397 16.57 19.61 13.26
N TRP A 398 17.22 20.08 14.32
CA TRP A 398 17.50 19.24 15.49
C TRP A 398 16.26 19.19 16.38
N PRO A 399 15.90 18.03 16.94
CA PRO A 399 14.85 17.97 17.96
C PRO A 399 15.25 18.78 19.20
N ALA A 400 14.26 19.41 19.85
CA ALA A 400 14.48 20.30 21.00
C ALA A 400 15.31 19.64 22.11
N GLN A 401 15.06 18.35 22.38
CA GLN A 401 15.81 17.58 23.38
C GLN A 401 17.32 17.45 23.09
N TYR A 402 17.74 17.59 21.83
CA TYR A 402 19.15 17.51 21.44
C TYR A 402 19.76 18.89 21.15
N GLU A 403 19.03 20.00 21.28
CA GLU A 403 19.56 21.34 20.97
C GLU A 403 20.73 21.72 21.87
N SER A 404 20.68 21.37 23.16
CA SER A 404 21.74 21.62 24.14
C SER A 404 22.99 20.75 23.97
N TYR A 405 22.90 19.67 23.22
CA TYR A 405 24.01 18.74 23.04
C TYR A 405 25.13 19.40 22.24
N LYS A 406 26.39 19.14 22.61
CA LYS A 406 27.55 19.52 21.81
C LYS A 406 27.56 18.70 20.53
N LYS A 407 27.57 19.37 19.38
CA LYS A 407 27.52 18.76 18.04
C LYS A 407 28.83 19.05 17.31
N ILE A 408 29.54 18.00 16.92
CA ILE A 408 30.77 18.10 16.13
C ILE A 408 30.46 17.53 14.74
N HIS A 409 30.57 18.36 13.71
CA HIS A 409 30.46 17.91 12.33
C HIS A 409 31.70 17.08 11.95
N LEU A 410 31.50 15.91 11.33
CA LEU A 410 32.59 15.00 10.98
C LEU A 410 32.78 14.87 9.46
N GLU A 411 31.69 14.67 8.71
CA GLU A 411 31.75 14.31 7.29
C GLU A 411 30.44 14.68 6.58
N SER A 412 30.51 15.09 5.31
CA SER A 412 29.35 15.45 4.48
C SER A 412 29.20 14.50 3.29
N PHE A 413 27.95 14.11 3.00
CA PHE A 413 27.56 13.25 1.89
C PHE A 413 26.64 14.03 0.93
N ASP A 414 27.22 14.96 0.17
CA ASP A 414 26.49 15.92 -0.67
C ASP A 414 25.49 15.27 -1.63
N LYS A 415 25.82 14.09 -2.18
CA LYS A 415 24.93 13.34 -3.09
C LYS A 415 23.61 12.93 -2.43
N LEU A 416 23.64 12.68 -1.11
CA LEU A 416 22.50 12.27 -0.31
C LEU A 416 21.91 13.44 0.50
N GLY A 417 22.59 14.60 0.53
CA GLY A 417 22.22 15.74 1.37
C GLY A 417 22.18 15.37 2.85
N ILE A 418 23.17 14.58 3.29
CA ILE A 418 23.30 14.10 4.67
C ILE A 418 24.66 14.51 5.22
N ASP A 419 24.68 14.94 6.46
CA ASP A 419 25.89 15.19 7.23
C ASP A 419 25.97 14.22 8.42
N LEU A 420 27.19 13.88 8.81
CA LEU A 420 27.50 13.07 9.99
C LEU A 420 27.95 13.98 11.13
N TYR A 421 27.29 13.84 12.28
CA TYR A 421 27.64 14.55 13.51
C TYR A 421 27.98 13.58 14.64
N GLN A 422 28.93 13.96 15.50
CA GLN A 422 29.07 13.41 16.83
C GLN A 422 28.34 14.30 17.83
N LEU A 423 27.41 13.71 18.58
CA LEU A 423 26.69 14.37 19.66
C LEU A 423 27.27 13.93 21.00
N SER A 424 27.38 14.87 21.93
CA SER A 424 27.77 14.59 23.32
C SER A 424 27.03 15.48 24.31
N HIS A 425 26.74 14.93 25.49
CA HIS A 425 26.18 15.63 26.64
C HIS A 425 26.97 15.27 27.90
N GLU A 426 26.96 16.16 28.89
CA GLU A 426 27.70 15.99 30.16
C GLU A 426 27.07 14.93 31.06
#